data_AF-A0A423TE78-F1
#
_entry.id   AF-A0A423TE78-F1
#
_cell.length_a   1.000
_cell.length_b   1.000
_cell.length_c   1.000
_cell.angle_alpha   90.00
_cell.angle_beta   90.00
_cell.angle_gamma   90.00
#
_symmetry.space_group_name_H-M   'P 1'
#
loop_
_entity.id
_entity.type
_entity.pdbx_description
1 polymer ?
#
loop_
_entity_poly.entity_id
_entity_poly.type
_entity_poly.pdbx_seq_one_letter_code
_entity_poly.pdbx_strand_id
1 'polypeptide(L)'
;MITHVPRRSCHKDTLLRHFQEAYPDVEVTDVQFAYNIRSLQAYAKEKEVAHNARIYCESYMKETHRRLDMRPYKGGVVCGCCDIFGCPTVDAIEYYTEEENRLANEVENEKLKALQRPTGVAFVTFDSIENAKRVLQDHRAKCDCFYSPPTSSASVDLKPHNWIIRVAPVPDDIYWHNLSVTTRHWWLKAILINIMLFVVLFFLTTPAVINVWKILFPSLGD
;
A
#
# COMPACT_ATOMS: atom_id res chain seq x y z
N MET A 1 2.35 -16.58 -6.79
CA MET A 1 1.88 -15.19 -7.01
C MET A 1 1.99 -14.87 -8.50
N ILE A 2 0.88 -14.48 -9.10
CA ILE A 2 0.75 -14.07 -10.51
C ILE A 2 0.50 -12.58 -10.52
N THR A 3 1.23 -11.83 -11.35
CA THR A 3 1.03 -10.39 -11.55
C THR A 3 0.70 -10.10 -13.01
N HIS A 4 0.17 -8.90 -13.29
CA HIS A 4 -0.28 -8.47 -14.61
C HIS A 4 -1.52 -9.22 -15.13
N VAL A 5 -2.34 -9.74 -14.21
CA VAL A 5 -3.66 -10.24 -14.56
C VAL A 5 -4.55 -9.05 -14.94
N PRO A 6 -5.24 -9.07 -16.09
CA PRO A 6 -6.16 -8.00 -16.47
C PRO A 6 -7.22 -7.76 -15.39
N ARG A 7 -7.34 -6.52 -14.90
CA ARG A 7 -8.23 -6.16 -13.79
C ARG A 7 -9.71 -6.49 -14.05
N ARG A 8 -10.13 -6.45 -15.32
CA ARG A 8 -11.50 -6.77 -15.75
C ARG A 8 -11.80 -8.28 -15.71
N SER A 9 -10.77 -9.11 -15.70
CA SER A 9 -10.86 -10.58 -15.77
C SER A 9 -10.47 -11.24 -14.44
N CYS A 10 -10.42 -10.48 -13.35
CA CYS A 10 -10.08 -10.95 -12.00
C CYS A 10 -11.28 -11.65 -11.34
N HIS A 11 -11.75 -12.73 -11.95
CA HIS A 11 -12.80 -13.60 -11.45
C HIS A 11 -12.24 -14.99 -11.13
N LYS A 12 -12.66 -15.58 -10.00
CA LYS A 12 -12.16 -16.88 -9.54
C LYS A 12 -12.42 -17.96 -10.59
N ASP A 13 -13.63 -18.00 -11.13
CA ASP A 13 -14.05 -19.00 -12.12
C ASP A 13 -13.24 -18.93 -13.41
N THR A 14 -12.92 -17.73 -13.88
CA THR A 14 -12.12 -17.53 -15.11
C THR A 14 -10.70 -18.04 -14.93
N LEU A 15 -10.08 -17.76 -13.79
CA LEU A 15 -8.72 -18.21 -13.52
C LEU A 15 -8.67 -19.73 -13.26
N LEU A 16 -9.65 -20.28 -12.53
CA LEU A 16 -9.77 -21.73 -12.33
C LEU A 16 -9.96 -22.47 -13.66
N ARG A 17 -10.86 -21.99 -14.52
CA ARG A 17 -11.08 -22.57 -15.85
C ARG A 17 -9.81 -22.59 -16.69
N HIS A 18 -9.02 -21.50 -16.65
CA HIS A 18 -7.74 -21.46 -17.34
C HIS A 18 -6.80 -22.57 -16.87
N PHE A 19 -6.64 -22.76 -15.56
CA PHE A 19 -5.77 -23.80 -15.03
C PHE A 19 -6.27 -25.21 -15.34
N GLN A 20 -7.59 -25.44 -15.26
CA GLN A 20 -8.20 -26.74 -15.59
C GLN A 20 -7.98 -27.13 -17.06
N GLU A 21 -8.13 -26.19 -18.00
CA GLU A 21 -7.98 -26.45 -19.43
C GLU A 21 -6.50 -26.48 -19.87
N ALA A 22 -5.69 -25.56 -19.35
CA ALA A 22 -4.30 -25.41 -19.75
C ALA A 22 -3.35 -26.39 -19.05
N TYR A 23 -3.72 -26.87 -17.86
CA TYR A 23 -2.95 -27.80 -17.03
C TYR A 23 -3.86 -28.87 -16.41
N PRO A 24 -4.38 -29.83 -17.21
CA PRO A 24 -5.34 -30.83 -16.73
C PRO A 24 -4.78 -31.76 -15.63
N ASP A 25 -3.45 -31.93 -15.56
CA ASP A 25 -2.78 -32.73 -14.54
C ASP A 25 -2.48 -31.94 -13.25
N VAL A 26 -2.82 -30.64 -13.19
CA VAL A 26 -2.51 -29.75 -12.07
C VAL A 26 -3.78 -29.39 -11.34
N GLU A 27 -3.82 -29.68 -10.04
CA GLU A 27 -4.95 -29.31 -9.19
C GLU A 27 -4.69 -27.98 -8.47
N VAL A 28 -5.67 -27.08 -8.54
CA VAL A 28 -5.64 -25.78 -7.85
C VAL A 28 -6.52 -25.84 -6.61
N THR A 29 -5.91 -25.72 -5.43
CA THR A 29 -6.60 -25.78 -4.14
C THR A 29 -7.31 -24.47 -3.81
N ASP A 30 -6.65 -23.33 -4.03
CA ASP A 30 -7.26 -22.03 -3.75
C ASP A 30 -6.74 -20.93 -4.69
N VAL A 31 -7.60 -19.93 -4.88
CA VAL A 31 -7.33 -18.73 -5.69
C VAL A 31 -7.82 -17.52 -4.91
N GLN A 32 -6.92 -16.59 -4.64
CA GLN A 32 -7.20 -15.33 -3.95
C GLN A 32 -6.68 -14.15 -4.76
N PHE A 33 -7.53 -13.16 -5.02
CA PHE A 33 -7.11 -11.91 -5.67
C PHE A 33 -6.68 -10.88 -4.64
N ALA A 34 -5.69 -10.06 -4.99
CA ALA A 34 -5.33 -8.90 -4.19
C ALA A 34 -6.14 -7.67 -4.64
N TYR A 35 -6.64 -6.94 -3.66
CA TYR A 35 -7.49 -5.75 -3.85
C TYR A 35 -6.78 -4.47 -3.40
N ASN A 36 -7.21 -3.34 -3.95
CA ASN A 36 -6.69 -2.05 -3.52
C ASN A 36 -7.29 -1.66 -2.16
N ILE A 37 -6.52 -1.91 -1.09
CA ILE A 37 -6.91 -1.63 0.29
C ILE A 37 -6.31 -0.34 0.85
N ARG A 38 -5.72 0.53 0.02
CA ARG A 38 -5.00 1.72 0.50
C ARG A 38 -5.90 2.66 1.31
N SER A 39 -7.08 2.97 0.79
CA SER A 39 -8.06 3.84 1.49
C SER A 39 -8.60 3.15 2.73
N LEU A 40 -8.91 1.86 2.64
CA LEU A 40 -9.38 1.06 3.78
C LEU A 40 -8.37 1.09 4.96
N GLN A 41 -7.09 0.89 4.67
CA GLN A 41 -6.03 0.98 5.69
C GLN A 41 -5.89 2.38 6.27
N ALA A 42 -6.06 3.43 5.46
CA ALA A 42 -6.03 4.81 5.94
C ALA A 42 -7.17 5.09 6.93
N TYR A 43 -8.42 4.76 6.57
CA TYR A 43 -9.56 4.92 7.48
C TYR A 43 -9.45 4.03 8.72
N ALA A 44 -8.96 2.80 8.60
CA ALA A 44 -8.74 1.92 9.75
C ALA A 44 -7.71 2.52 10.73
N LYS A 45 -6.63 3.11 10.21
CA LYS A 45 -5.63 3.80 11.01
C LYS A 45 -6.18 5.06 11.66
N GLU A 46 -6.96 5.87 10.92
CA GLU A 46 -7.62 7.05 11.49
C GLU A 46 -8.61 6.66 12.60
N LYS A 47 -9.37 5.57 12.40
CA LYS A 47 -10.28 5.03 13.42
C LYS A 47 -9.52 4.61 14.68
N GLU A 48 -8.40 3.91 14.52
CA GLU A 48 -7.54 3.50 15.64
C GLU A 48 -7.01 4.71 16.42
N VAL A 49 -6.59 5.76 15.72
CA VAL A 49 -6.16 7.01 16.36
C VAL A 49 -7.31 7.67 17.14
N ALA A 50 -8.51 7.75 16.56
CA ALA A 50 -9.69 8.30 17.24
C ALA A 50 -10.08 7.46 18.46
N HIS A 51 -10.04 6.12 18.34
CA HIS A 51 -10.30 5.19 19.44
C HIS A 51 -9.31 5.41 20.60
N ASN A 52 -8.01 5.46 20.30
CA ASN A 52 -6.98 5.68 21.31
C ASN A 52 -7.15 7.05 21.98
N ALA A 53 -7.53 8.09 21.22
CA ALA A 53 -7.81 9.40 21.77
C ALA A 53 -9.04 9.39 22.71
N ARG A 54 -10.11 8.67 22.36
CA ARG A 54 -11.26 8.47 23.25
C ARG A 54 -10.85 7.79 24.56
N ILE A 55 -10.12 6.68 24.47
CA ILE A 55 -9.65 5.92 25.64
C ILE A 55 -8.79 6.80 26.56
N TYR A 56 -7.94 7.64 25.99
CA TYR A 56 -7.17 8.62 26.75
C TYR A 56 -8.09 9.61 27.49
N CYS A 57 -9.07 10.20 26.82
CA CYS A 57 -10.01 11.15 27.43
C CYS A 57 -10.88 10.50 28.52
N GLU A 58 -11.36 9.27 28.30
CA GLU A 58 -12.12 8.51 29.30
C GLU A 58 -11.28 8.19 30.54
N SER A 59 -10.01 7.80 30.35
CA SER A 59 -9.09 7.51 31.45
C SER A 59 -8.80 8.77 32.27
N TYR A 60 -8.58 9.90 31.59
CA TYR A 60 -8.41 11.20 32.24
C TYR A 60 -9.65 11.61 33.07
N MET A 61 -10.85 11.39 32.54
CA MET A 61 -12.10 11.67 33.27
C MET A 61 -12.23 10.80 34.52
N LYS A 62 -11.84 9.52 34.46
CA LYS A 62 -11.87 8.62 35.63
C LYS A 62 -10.92 9.05 36.73
N GLU A 63 -9.72 9.52 36.36
CA GLU A 63 -8.69 9.93 37.33
C GLU A 63 -8.98 11.31 37.95
N THR A 64 -9.30 12.29 37.10
CA THR A 64 -9.39 13.70 37.52
C THR A 64 -10.82 14.16 37.80
N HIS A 65 -11.82 13.34 37.45
CA HIS A 65 -13.24 13.69 37.51
C HIS A 65 -13.60 14.95 36.69
N ARG A 66 -12.77 15.30 35.71
CA ARG A 66 -12.97 16.44 34.80
C ARG A 66 -13.05 15.97 33.35
N ARG A 67 -13.93 16.58 32.58
CA ARG A 67 -14.00 16.36 31.13
C ARG A 67 -12.98 17.23 30.41
N LEU A 68 -12.39 16.68 29.35
CA LEU A 68 -11.46 17.39 28.49
C LEU A 68 -12.25 18.09 27.38
N ASP A 69 -12.00 19.37 27.23
CA ASP A 69 -12.44 20.14 26.09
C ASP A 69 -11.33 20.21 25.05
N MET A 70 -11.70 20.12 23.77
CA MET A 70 -10.74 20.22 22.69
C MET A 70 -11.26 21.03 21.50
N ARG A 71 -10.35 21.25 20.55
CA ARG A 71 -10.59 22.07 19.37
C ARG A 71 -10.43 21.21 18.12
N PRO A 72 -11.51 20.88 17.38
CA PRO A 72 -11.50 19.87 16.34
C PRO A 72 -10.98 20.40 14.99
N TYR A 73 -9.87 21.14 15.01
CA TYR A 73 -9.20 21.66 13.81
C TYR A 73 -7.68 21.52 13.91
N LYS A 74 -7.04 21.40 12.73
CA LYS A 74 -5.59 21.20 12.63
C LYS A 74 -4.84 22.36 13.27
N GLY A 75 -3.96 22.06 14.21
CA GLY A 75 -3.17 23.06 14.93
C GLY A 75 -3.97 23.85 15.98
N GLY A 76 -5.16 23.40 16.39
CA GLY A 76 -5.97 24.10 17.38
C GLY A 76 -5.33 24.26 18.75
N VAL A 77 -4.40 23.38 19.10
CA VAL A 77 -3.58 23.47 20.32
C VAL A 77 -2.44 24.49 20.18
N VAL A 78 -2.01 24.80 18.95
CA VAL A 78 -0.81 25.61 18.66
C VAL A 78 -1.15 27.06 18.29
N CYS A 79 -2.37 27.35 17.81
CA CYS A 79 -2.78 28.73 17.52
C CYS A 79 -2.93 29.52 18.82
N GLY A 80 -1.92 30.34 19.15
CA GLY A 80 -1.97 31.26 20.29
C GLY A 80 -3.10 32.31 20.21
N CYS A 81 -3.65 32.50 19.01
CA CYS A 81 -4.84 33.30 18.74
C CYS A 81 -6.12 32.74 19.39
N CYS A 82 -6.21 31.42 19.53
CA CYS A 82 -7.45 30.74 19.83
C CYS A 82 -7.88 30.86 21.31
N ASP A 83 -6.94 31.04 22.23
CA ASP A 83 -7.22 31.32 23.65
C ASP A 83 -7.64 32.78 23.87
N ILE A 84 -7.12 33.70 23.05
CA ILE A 84 -7.41 35.14 23.13
C ILE A 84 -8.80 35.45 22.54
N PHE A 85 -9.14 34.81 21.42
CA PHE A 85 -10.41 35.04 20.71
C PHE A 85 -11.54 34.09 21.14
N GLY A 86 -11.32 33.21 22.11
CA GLY A 86 -12.35 32.34 22.67
C GLY A 86 -13.01 31.41 21.65
N CYS A 87 -12.23 30.80 20.75
CA CYS A 87 -12.81 29.92 19.72
C CYS A 87 -13.51 28.70 20.37
N PRO A 88 -14.62 28.23 19.78
CA PRO A 88 -15.46 27.20 20.39
C PRO A 88 -14.68 25.91 20.62
N THR A 89 -14.85 25.36 21.82
CA THR A 89 -14.37 24.03 22.21
C THR A 89 -15.54 23.04 22.19
N VAL A 90 -15.20 21.75 22.08
CA VAL A 90 -16.16 20.64 22.12
C VAL A 90 -15.69 19.61 23.14
N ASP A 91 -16.62 18.85 23.72
CA ASP A 91 -16.31 17.73 24.59
C ASP A 91 -15.52 16.66 23.82
N ALA A 92 -14.32 16.32 24.31
CA ALA A 92 -13.42 15.43 23.59
C ALA A 92 -13.93 13.98 23.53
N ILE A 93 -14.62 13.51 24.58
CA ILE A 93 -15.13 12.14 24.65
C ILE A 93 -16.28 11.98 23.65
N GLU A 94 -17.22 12.93 23.64
CA GLU A 94 -18.34 12.95 22.71
C GLU A 94 -17.84 13.01 21.26
N TYR A 95 -16.95 13.96 20.95
CA TYR A 95 -16.39 14.09 19.62
C TYR A 95 -15.69 12.81 19.15
N TYR A 96 -14.78 12.23 19.96
CA TYR A 96 -14.06 11.03 19.52
C TYR A 96 -14.96 9.80 19.43
N THR A 97 -16.05 9.76 20.20
CA THR A 97 -17.08 8.71 20.08
C THR A 97 -17.82 8.82 18.75
N GLU A 98 -18.28 10.01 18.39
CA GLU A 98 -18.92 10.25 17.09
C GLU A 98 -17.97 9.99 15.92
N GLU A 99 -16.72 10.44 16.05
CA GLU A 99 -15.69 10.29 15.03
C GLU A 99 -15.33 8.81 14.81
N GLU A 100 -15.19 8.02 15.87
CA GLU A 100 -14.98 6.58 15.75
C GLU A 100 -16.15 5.89 15.03
N ASN A 101 -17.39 6.25 15.36
CA ASN A 101 -18.58 5.70 14.70
C ASN A 101 -18.63 6.08 13.21
N ARG A 102 -18.32 7.34 12.89
CA ARG A 102 -18.24 7.81 11.50
C ARG A 102 -17.16 7.04 10.73
N LEU A 103 -15.97 6.92 11.29
CA LEU A 103 -14.86 6.20 10.67
C LEU A 103 -15.14 4.69 10.57
N ALA A 104 -15.86 4.10 11.52
CA ALA A 104 -16.30 2.70 11.44
C ALA A 104 -17.21 2.46 10.22
N ASN A 105 -18.15 3.37 9.96
CA ASN A 105 -19.01 3.31 8.78
C ASN A 105 -18.20 3.49 7.48
N GLU A 106 -17.24 4.42 7.45
CA GLU A 106 -16.36 4.60 6.29
C GLU A 106 -15.47 3.39 6.02
N VAL A 107 -14.95 2.74 7.07
CA VAL A 107 -14.20 1.49 6.96
C VAL A 107 -15.06 0.41 6.30
N GLU A 108 -16.31 0.24 6.73
CA GLU A 108 -17.19 -0.78 6.15
C GLU A 108 -17.55 -0.45 4.69
N ASN A 109 -17.86 0.81 4.40
CA ASN A 109 -18.10 1.28 3.03
C ASN A 109 -16.90 1.04 2.10
N GLU A 110 -15.69 1.33 2.57
CA GLU A 110 -14.47 1.12 1.79
C GLU A 110 -14.10 -0.35 1.63
N LYS A 111 -14.46 -1.26 2.56
CA LYS A 111 -14.30 -2.71 2.34
C LYS A 111 -15.09 -3.15 1.10
N LEU A 112 -16.35 -2.74 1.00
CA LEU A 112 -17.21 -3.07 -0.14
C LEU A 112 -16.67 -2.50 -1.45
N LYS A 113 -16.16 -1.26 -1.44
CA LYS A 113 -15.54 -0.63 -2.62
C LYS A 113 -14.21 -1.28 -3.00
N ALA A 114 -13.40 -1.73 -2.03
CA ALA A 114 -12.11 -2.34 -2.28
C ALA A 114 -12.25 -3.66 -3.07
N LEU A 115 -13.27 -4.46 -2.76
CA LEU A 115 -13.59 -5.70 -3.49
C LEU A 115 -13.89 -5.48 -4.98
N GLN A 116 -14.31 -4.28 -5.37
CA GLN A 116 -14.58 -3.90 -6.76
C GLN A 116 -13.32 -3.42 -7.51
N ARG A 117 -12.19 -3.30 -6.81
CA ARG A 117 -10.94 -2.72 -7.35
C ARG A 117 -9.79 -3.72 -7.24
N PRO A 118 -9.80 -4.80 -8.06
CA PRO A 118 -8.69 -5.75 -8.10
C PRO A 118 -7.41 -5.07 -8.60
N THR A 119 -6.28 -5.46 -8.02
CA THR A 119 -4.97 -4.87 -8.36
C THR A 119 -4.40 -5.42 -9.67
N GLY A 120 -4.81 -6.64 -10.05
CA GLY A 120 -4.19 -7.45 -11.11
C GLY A 120 -3.12 -8.42 -10.59
N VAL A 121 -3.11 -8.67 -9.27
CA VAL A 121 -2.30 -9.69 -8.61
C VAL A 121 -3.20 -10.79 -8.07
N ALA A 122 -2.82 -12.05 -8.30
CA ALA A 122 -3.51 -13.23 -7.80
C ALA A 122 -2.52 -14.17 -7.08
N PHE A 123 -2.97 -14.76 -5.98
CA PHE A 123 -2.31 -15.84 -5.28
C PHE A 123 -3.04 -17.12 -5.62
N VAL A 124 -2.30 -18.10 -6.10
CA VAL A 124 -2.82 -19.40 -6.51
C VAL A 124 -2.06 -20.44 -5.71
N THR A 125 -2.80 -21.31 -5.05
CA THR A 125 -2.30 -22.42 -4.27
C THR A 125 -2.55 -23.70 -5.04
N PHE A 126 -1.48 -24.47 -5.25
CA PHE A 126 -1.53 -25.76 -5.91
C PHE A 126 -1.47 -26.88 -4.86
N ASP A 127 -1.96 -28.05 -5.23
CA ASP A 127 -1.92 -29.28 -4.44
C ASP A 127 -0.48 -29.73 -4.09
N SER A 128 0.46 -29.54 -5.03
CA SER A 128 1.87 -29.91 -4.84
C SER A 128 2.87 -28.85 -5.30
N ILE A 129 4.07 -28.91 -4.71
CA ILE A 129 5.20 -28.04 -5.02
C ILE A 129 5.68 -28.28 -6.47
N GLU A 130 5.66 -29.52 -6.95
CA GLU A 130 6.03 -29.89 -8.31
C GLU A 130 5.11 -29.21 -9.34
N ASN A 131 3.81 -29.21 -9.07
CA ASN A 131 2.81 -28.57 -9.92
C ASN A 131 3.00 -27.05 -9.95
N ALA A 132 3.25 -26.43 -8.80
CA ALA A 132 3.59 -25.01 -8.73
C ALA A 132 4.88 -24.68 -9.50
N LYS A 133 5.91 -25.52 -9.39
CA LYS A 133 7.19 -25.36 -10.13
C LYS A 133 7.00 -25.52 -11.64
N ARG A 134 6.14 -26.45 -12.08
CA ARG A 134 5.80 -26.65 -13.51
C ARG A 134 5.19 -25.38 -14.09
N VAL A 135 4.14 -24.86 -13.46
CA VAL A 135 3.51 -23.59 -13.89
C VAL A 135 4.51 -22.42 -13.85
N LEU A 136 5.36 -22.35 -12.81
CA LEU A 136 6.39 -21.32 -12.73
C LEU A 136 7.40 -21.43 -13.87
N GLN A 137 7.82 -22.64 -14.24
CA GLN A 137 8.77 -22.89 -15.33
C GLN A 137 8.15 -22.58 -16.69
N ASP A 138 6.89 -22.95 -16.87
CA ASP A 138 6.09 -22.67 -18.07
C ASP A 138 5.70 -21.20 -18.19
N HIS A 139 5.98 -20.36 -17.17
CA HIS A 139 5.90 -18.88 -17.19
C HIS A 139 7.27 -18.14 -17.06
N ARG A 140 8.41 -18.85 -17.07
CA ARG A 140 9.75 -18.26 -17.22
C ARG A 140 10.12 -18.11 -18.69
N ALA A 141 10.20 -16.86 -19.17
CA ALA A 141 10.72 -16.54 -20.49
C ALA A 141 12.15 -17.07 -20.66
N LYS A 142 12.33 -18.08 -21.53
CA LYS A 142 13.66 -18.58 -21.93
C LYS A 142 14.24 -17.79 -23.10
N CYS A 143 13.37 -17.28 -24.00
CA CYS A 143 13.69 -16.38 -25.12
C CYS A 143 12.39 -15.87 -25.76
N ASP A 144 12.33 -14.58 -26.12
CA ASP A 144 11.10 -13.88 -26.60
C ASP A 144 10.53 -14.41 -27.92
N CYS A 145 11.25 -15.27 -28.64
CA CYS A 145 10.92 -15.65 -30.01
C CYS A 145 10.07 -16.94 -30.13
N PHE A 146 9.97 -17.77 -29.08
CA PHE A 146 9.35 -19.11 -29.17
C PHE A 146 8.50 -19.50 -27.97
N TYR A 147 8.12 -18.52 -27.16
CA TYR A 147 7.56 -18.78 -25.86
C TYR A 147 6.10 -18.35 -25.74
N SER A 148 5.22 -19.35 -25.71
CA SER A 148 3.79 -19.17 -25.45
C SER A 148 3.38 -20.12 -24.33
N PRO A 149 2.94 -19.61 -23.16
CA PRO A 149 2.39 -20.48 -22.12
C PRO A 149 1.16 -21.22 -22.65
N PRO A 150 0.81 -22.39 -22.06
CA PRO A 150 -0.38 -23.14 -22.41
C PRO A 150 -1.63 -22.26 -22.50
N THR A 151 -2.40 -22.43 -23.57
CA THR A 151 -3.60 -21.64 -23.85
C THR A 151 -4.88 -22.39 -23.47
N SER A 152 -5.95 -21.64 -23.28
CA SER A 152 -7.28 -22.07 -22.83
C SER A 152 -8.35 -21.18 -23.47
N SER A 153 -9.61 -21.54 -23.33
CA SER A 153 -10.76 -20.71 -23.68
C SER A 153 -10.72 -19.33 -23.01
N ALA A 154 -10.21 -19.26 -21.78
CA ALA A 154 -10.07 -18.03 -21.00
C ALA A 154 -8.84 -17.18 -21.38
N SER A 155 -7.95 -17.66 -22.25
CA SER A 155 -6.68 -16.98 -22.57
C SER A 155 -6.88 -15.63 -23.27
N VAL A 156 -7.99 -15.44 -23.99
CA VAL A 156 -8.34 -14.15 -24.62
C VAL A 156 -8.53 -13.06 -23.57
N ASP A 157 -9.24 -13.38 -22.48
CA ASP A 157 -9.56 -12.45 -21.41
C ASP A 157 -8.42 -12.27 -20.41
N LEU A 158 -7.69 -13.35 -20.14
CA LEU A 158 -6.64 -13.42 -19.12
C LEU A 158 -5.26 -13.00 -19.62
N LYS A 159 -5.01 -13.13 -20.93
CA LYS A 159 -3.72 -12.86 -21.58
C LYS A 159 -2.51 -13.46 -20.82
N PRO A 160 -2.44 -14.80 -20.66
CA PRO A 160 -1.41 -15.46 -19.83
C PRO A 160 0.04 -15.15 -20.23
N HIS A 161 0.28 -14.80 -21.50
CA HIS A 161 1.59 -14.39 -22.01
C HIS A 161 2.15 -13.11 -21.35
N ASN A 162 1.30 -12.25 -20.80
CA ASN A 162 1.74 -11.03 -20.10
C ASN A 162 2.00 -11.26 -18.60
N TRP A 163 1.72 -12.45 -18.10
CA TRP A 163 1.81 -12.72 -16.67
C TRP A 163 3.26 -12.87 -16.24
N ILE A 164 3.55 -12.31 -15.06
CA ILE A 164 4.80 -12.60 -14.37
C ILE A 164 4.46 -13.42 -13.14
N ILE A 165 4.90 -14.68 -13.15
CA ILE A 165 4.70 -15.64 -12.05
C ILE A 165 5.96 -15.72 -11.20
N ARG A 166 5.76 -15.65 -9.88
CA ARG A 166 6.80 -15.78 -8.86
C ARG A 166 6.28 -16.60 -7.69
N VAL A 167 7.18 -17.23 -6.94
CA VAL A 167 6.84 -17.82 -5.64
C VAL A 167 6.33 -16.70 -4.73
N ALA A 168 5.21 -16.93 -4.06
CA ALA A 168 4.66 -15.93 -3.14
C ALA A 168 5.55 -15.87 -1.89
N PRO A 169 5.90 -14.67 -1.39
CA PRO A 169 6.51 -14.55 -0.08
C PRO A 169 5.48 -14.88 1.03
N VAL A 170 5.95 -15.00 2.26
CA VAL A 170 5.11 -15.22 3.44
C VAL A 170 4.11 -14.05 3.58
N PRO A 171 2.86 -14.27 4.05
CA PRO A 171 1.85 -13.20 4.12
C PRO A 171 2.30 -11.93 4.84
N ASP A 172 3.10 -12.07 5.89
CA ASP A 172 3.61 -10.94 6.70
C ASP A 172 4.70 -10.13 5.96
N ASP A 173 5.40 -10.74 5.02
CA ASP A 173 6.42 -10.08 4.18
C ASP A 173 5.80 -9.34 2.98
N ILE A 174 4.48 -9.50 2.74
CA ILE A 174 3.79 -8.83 1.65
C ILE A 174 3.45 -7.41 2.07
N TYR A 175 4.07 -6.43 1.39
CA TYR A 175 3.69 -5.04 1.57
C TYR A 175 2.42 -4.70 0.77
N TRP A 176 1.25 -5.04 1.34
CA TRP A 176 -0.07 -4.93 0.70
C TRP A 176 -0.38 -3.57 0.09
N HIS A 177 0.11 -2.49 0.69
CA HIS A 177 -0.05 -1.12 0.20
C HIS A 177 0.56 -0.92 -1.20
N ASN A 178 1.69 -1.59 -1.47
CA ASN A 178 2.43 -1.45 -2.72
C ASN A 178 1.84 -2.25 -3.88
N LEU A 179 0.99 -3.26 -3.63
CA LEU A 179 0.37 -4.06 -4.70
C LEU A 179 -0.54 -3.24 -5.60
N SER A 180 -1.11 -2.16 -5.06
CA SER A 180 -2.00 -1.25 -5.80
C SER A 180 -1.27 -0.15 -6.55
N VAL A 181 0.04 0.03 -6.31
CA VAL A 181 0.82 1.13 -6.88
C VAL A 181 1.07 0.88 -8.36
N THR A 182 0.63 1.81 -9.19
CA THR A 182 0.89 1.75 -10.63
C THR A 182 2.35 2.07 -10.92
N THR A 183 2.91 1.43 -11.95
CA THR A 183 4.31 1.59 -12.39
C THR A 183 4.70 3.05 -12.60
N ARG A 184 3.77 3.89 -13.10
CA ARG A 184 3.99 5.34 -13.28
C ARG A 184 4.22 6.07 -11.96
N HIS A 185 3.39 5.80 -10.95
CA HIS A 185 3.55 6.42 -9.63
C HIS A 185 4.82 5.95 -8.92
N TRP A 186 5.21 4.69 -9.15
CA TRP A 186 6.48 4.17 -8.66
C TRP A 186 7.68 4.90 -9.27
N TRP A 187 7.71 5.06 -10.60
CA TRP A 187 8.77 5.82 -11.29
C TRP A 187 8.83 7.29 -10.86
N LEU A 188 7.68 7.94 -10.71
CA LEU A 188 7.63 9.32 -10.22
C LEU A 188 8.25 9.44 -8.82
N LYS A 189 7.88 8.54 -7.90
CA LYS A 189 8.47 8.49 -6.55
C LYS A 189 9.97 8.24 -6.61
N ALA A 190 10.42 7.30 -7.44
CA ALA A 190 11.85 7.00 -7.59
C ALA A 190 12.63 8.22 -8.10
N ILE A 191 12.13 8.92 -9.12
CA ILE A 191 12.75 10.14 -9.64
C ILE A 191 12.82 11.23 -8.56
N LEU A 192 11.71 11.49 -7.84
CA LEU A 192 11.67 12.49 -6.78
C LEU A 192 12.67 12.20 -5.65
N ILE A 193 12.76 10.94 -5.21
CA ILE A 193 13.71 10.52 -4.17
C ILE A 193 15.15 10.71 -4.65
N ASN A 194 15.46 10.33 -5.89
CA ASN A 194 16.81 10.49 -6.44
C ASN A 194 17.19 11.98 -6.61
N ILE A 195 16.25 12.83 -7.01
CA ILE A 195 16.46 14.29 -7.08
C ILE A 195 16.71 14.85 -5.68
N MET A 196 15.90 14.48 -4.69
CA MET A 196 16.08 14.94 -3.32
C MET A 196 17.43 14.48 -2.75
N LEU A 197 17.80 13.22 -2.99
CA LEU A 197 19.10 12.67 -2.61
C LEU A 197 20.25 13.46 -3.27
N PHE A 198 20.14 13.75 -4.57
CA PHE A 198 21.12 14.56 -5.29
C PHE A 198 21.25 15.96 -4.67
N VAL A 199 20.14 16.63 -4.37
CA VAL A 199 20.12 17.95 -3.72
C VAL A 199 20.80 17.90 -2.35
N VAL A 200 20.42 16.94 -1.51
CA VAL A 200 21.02 16.78 -0.17
C VAL A 200 22.51 16.51 -0.25
N LEU A 201 22.95 15.58 -1.12
CA LEU A 201 24.37 15.26 -1.30
C LEU A 201 25.13 16.44 -1.89
N PHE A 202 24.56 17.19 -2.83
CA PHE A 202 25.17 18.38 -3.39
C PHE A 202 25.40 19.45 -2.31
N PHE A 203 24.37 19.79 -1.53
CA PHE A 203 24.49 20.79 -0.46
C PHE A 203 25.33 20.33 0.73
N LEU A 204 25.47 19.02 0.99
CA LEU A 204 26.36 18.50 2.02
C LEU A 204 27.82 18.41 1.56
N THR A 205 28.08 18.02 0.33
CA THR A 205 29.45 17.85 -0.19
C THR A 205 30.08 19.18 -0.59
N THR A 206 29.31 20.14 -1.09
CA THR A 206 29.84 21.44 -1.55
C THR A 206 30.53 22.24 -0.43
N PRO A 207 29.96 22.40 0.79
CA PRO A 207 30.65 23.03 1.90
C PRO A 207 31.87 22.23 2.39
N ALA A 208 31.79 20.90 2.40
CA ALA A 208 32.90 20.03 2.81
C ALA A 208 34.10 20.19 1.86
N VAL A 209 33.87 20.20 0.55
CA VAL A 209 34.90 20.42 -0.47
C VAL A 209 35.45 21.84 -0.39
N ILE A 210 34.61 22.87 -0.23
CA ILE A 210 35.07 24.26 -0.08
C ILE A 210 35.93 24.44 1.17
N ASN A 211 35.52 23.87 2.31
CA ASN A 211 36.28 23.97 3.55
C ASN A 211 37.62 23.22 3.44
N VAL A 212 37.64 22.02 2.86
CA VAL A 212 38.89 21.26 2.61
C VAL A 212 39.79 22.01 1.63
N TRP A 213 39.25 22.59 0.56
CA TRP A 213 40.00 23.36 -0.42
C TRP A 213 40.60 24.64 0.19
N LYS A 214 39.86 25.35 1.05
CA LYS A 214 40.38 26.49 1.83
C LYS A 214 41.51 26.10 2.79
N ILE A 215 41.47 24.89 3.37
CA ILE A 215 42.54 24.37 4.25
C ILE A 215 43.78 23.98 3.44
N LEU A 216 43.61 23.36 2.26
CA LEU A 216 44.72 22.89 1.41
C LEU A 216 45.37 23.99 0.56
N PHE A 217 44.63 25.05 0.21
CA PHE A 217 45.12 26.15 -0.65
C PHE A 217 44.80 27.53 -0.06
N PRO A 218 45.38 27.90 1.10
CA PRO A 218 45.12 29.19 1.74
C PRO A 218 45.66 30.41 0.96
N SER A 219 46.54 30.23 -0.04
CA SER A 219 47.22 31.32 -0.76
C SER A 219 46.58 31.74 -2.11
N LEU A 220 45.40 31.22 -2.44
CA LEU A 220 44.68 31.51 -3.70
C LEU A 220 43.40 32.36 -3.49
N GLY A 221 43.26 32.95 -2.30
CA GLY A 221 42.07 33.68 -1.86
C GLY A 221 42.28 35.16 -1.57
N ASP A 222 43.26 35.80 -2.23
CA ASP A 222 43.34 37.26 -2.40
C ASP A 222 43.11 37.60 -3.88
#